data_AF-A0A4U9TR01-F1
#
_entry.id   AF-A0A4U9TR01-F1
#
_cell.length_a   1.000
_cell.length_b   1.000
_cell.length_c   1.000
_cell.angle_alpha   90.00
_cell.angle_beta   90.00
_cell.angle_gamma   90.00
#
_symmetry.space_group_name_H-M   'P 1'
#
loop_
_entity.id
_entity.type
_entity.pdbx_description
1 polymer ?
#
loop_
_entity_poly.entity_id
_entity_poly.type
_entity_poly.pdbx_seq_one_letter_code
_entity_poly.pdbx_strand_id
1 'polypeptide(L)'
;MAKVEEREVPQGNVPGERYSKTQPFSVGMPNIGNQTLTESDMWGATPLDQLLCRIEFKGMRHQGVYTPPGIDRALQYPGSLGGMNWGSVSVDPNNAIMFVNDMRLGLANSMVPRSKVPTGASGIEMGSGSDGRYAVRCDP
;
A
#
# COMPACT_ATOMS: atom_id res chain seq x y z
N MET A 1 -2.02 -26.67 4.92
CA MET A 1 -2.46 -25.26 4.90
C MET A 1 -1.57 -24.49 5.86
N ALA A 2 -1.07 -23.32 5.47
CA ALA A 2 -0.25 -22.49 6.36
C ALA A 2 -1.12 -21.87 7.47
N LYS A 3 -0.52 -21.62 8.64
CA LYS A 3 -1.20 -21.00 9.79
C LYS A 3 -1.53 -19.53 9.50
N VAL A 4 -2.76 -19.12 9.82
CA VAL A 4 -3.25 -17.74 9.74
C VAL A 4 -3.64 -17.27 11.14
N GLU A 5 -3.31 -16.03 11.48
CA GLU A 5 -3.67 -15.38 12.74
C GLU A 5 -4.40 -14.07 12.47
N GLU A 6 -5.55 -13.86 13.11
CA GLU A 6 -6.23 -12.56 13.12
C GLU A 6 -5.47 -11.61 14.04
N ARG A 7 -5.07 -10.45 13.52
CA ARG A 7 -4.41 -9.41 14.32
C ARG A 7 -5.11 -8.08 14.15
N GLU A 8 -5.10 -7.27 15.20
CA GLU A 8 -5.63 -5.92 15.14
C GLU A 8 -4.83 -5.08 14.16
N VAL A 9 -5.54 -4.23 13.41
CA VAL A 9 -4.94 -3.34 12.41
C VAL A 9 -5.42 -1.90 12.60
N PRO A 10 -4.65 -0.92 12.09
CA PRO A 10 -5.07 0.47 12.07
C PRO A 10 -6.49 0.66 11.56
N GLN A 11 -7.27 1.48 12.26
CA GLN A 11 -8.64 1.82 11.89
C GLN A 11 -8.67 3.12 11.10
N GLY A 12 -9.56 3.19 10.12
CA GLY A 12 -9.84 4.43 9.39
C GLY A 12 -10.97 5.20 10.06
N ASN A 13 -11.19 6.42 9.58
CA ASN A 13 -12.15 7.37 10.17
C ASN A 13 -13.09 8.00 9.14
N VAL A 14 -13.17 7.43 7.93
CA VAL A 14 -13.95 8.05 6.86
C VAL A 14 -15.44 7.89 7.18
N PRO A 15 -16.21 8.99 7.18
CA PRO A 15 -17.63 8.93 7.51
C PRO A 15 -18.41 8.01 6.58
N GLY A 16 -19.10 7.03 7.17
CA GLY A 16 -19.94 6.08 6.45
C GLY A 16 -19.20 4.82 5.98
N GLU A 17 -17.87 4.74 6.15
CA GLU A 17 -17.11 3.53 5.84
C GLU A 17 -17.10 2.52 6.98
N ARG A 18 -17.03 1.24 6.60
CA ARG A 18 -16.97 0.12 7.54
C ARG A 18 -15.57 -0.48 7.55
N TYR A 19 -14.89 -0.37 8.69
CA TYR A 19 -13.57 -0.96 8.89
C TYR A 19 -13.65 -2.29 9.66
N SER A 20 -12.87 -3.28 9.24
CA SER A 20 -12.65 -4.49 10.03
C SER A 20 -11.68 -4.19 11.16
N LYS A 21 -11.95 -4.71 12.36
CA LYS A 21 -11.05 -4.57 13.52
C LYS A 21 -9.76 -5.37 13.36
N THR A 22 -9.84 -6.50 12.67
CA THR A 22 -8.71 -7.43 12.46
C THR A 22 -8.50 -7.75 10.99
N GLN A 23 -7.29 -8.23 10.68
CA GLN A 23 -6.93 -8.80 9.38
C GLN A 23 -6.23 -10.15 9.57
N PRO A 24 -6.37 -11.07 8.61
CA PRO A 24 -5.67 -12.35 8.61
C PRO A 24 -4.20 -12.17 8.19
N PHE A 25 -3.27 -12.49 9.08
CA PHE A 25 -1.84 -12.54 8.79
C PHE A 25 -1.40 -13.98 8.54
N SER A 26 -0.73 -14.22 7.41
CA SER A 26 -0.06 -15.49 7.16
C SER A 26 1.23 -15.55 7.97
N VAL A 27 1.22 -16.34 9.04
CA VAL A 27 2.38 -16.52 9.94
C VAL A 27 3.16 -17.78 9.63
N GLY A 28 2.57 -18.69 8.84
CA GLY A 28 3.22 -19.92 8.39
C GLY A 28 3.94 -19.81 7.04
N MET A 29 3.82 -18.68 6.35
CA MET A 29 4.53 -18.40 5.09
C MET A 29 5.42 -17.18 5.25
N PRO A 30 6.56 -17.12 4.53
CA PRO A 30 7.37 -15.91 4.50
C PRO A 30 6.58 -14.76 3.89
N ASN A 31 6.75 -13.57 4.47
CA ASN A 31 6.25 -12.33 3.92
C ASN A 31 7.37 -11.68 3.08
N ILE A 32 7.04 -11.23 1.87
CA ILE A 32 8.01 -10.63 0.94
C ILE A 32 7.71 -9.14 0.84
N GLY A 33 8.74 -8.31 1.06
CA GLY A 33 8.71 -6.88 0.71
C GLY A 33 7.71 -5.98 1.47
N ASN A 34 7.01 -6.49 2.49
CA ASN A 34 5.91 -5.77 3.17
C ASN A 34 6.28 -5.15 4.53
N GLN A 35 7.55 -4.80 4.71
CA GLN A 35 8.02 -4.13 5.93
C GLN A 35 7.37 -2.75 6.05
N THR A 36 7.04 -2.35 7.28
CA THR A 36 6.60 -0.98 7.55
C THR A 36 7.77 -0.04 7.32
N LEU A 37 7.60 0.92 6.41
CA LEU A 37 8.62 1.90 6.09
C LEU A 37 8.77 2.91 7.24
N THR A 38 9.98 3.42 7.37
CA THR A 38 10.40 4.43 8.33
C THR A 38 11.10 5.57 7.61
N GLU A 39 11.32 6.69 8.31
CA GLU A 39 12.03 7.84 7.73
C GLU A 39 13.44 7.49 7.23
N SER A 40 14.10 6.52 7.86
CA SER A 40 15.44 6.06 7.45
C SER A 40 15.45 5.32 6.12
N ASP A 41 14.30 4.79 5.68
CA ASP A 41 14.17 4.06 4.42
C ASP A 41 14.03 5.00 3.22
N MET A 42 13.87 6.31 3.46
CA MET A 42 13.75 7.30 2.41
C MET A 42 15.08 7.56 1.72
N TRP A 43 15.06 7.42 0.40
CA TRP A 43 16.22 7.53 -0.47
C TRP A 43 16.14 8.81 -1.33
N GLY A 44 17.29 9.35 -1.71
CA GLY A 44 17.40 10.44 -2.67
C GLY A 44 18.76 10.42 -3.34
N ALA A 45 18.82 10.89 -4.60
CA ALA A 45 20.07 10.95 -5.35
C ALA A 45 21.06 11.95 -4.75
N THR A 46 20.55 13.03 -4.13
CA THR A 46 21.30 14.01 -3.37
C THR A 46 20.80 14.13 -1.93
N PRO A 47 21.57 14.74 -1.01
CA PRO A 47 21.10 15.01 0.34
C PRO A 47 19.84 15.90 0.39
N LEU A 48 19.70 16.84 -0.56
CA LEU A 48 18.49 17.67 -0.69
C LEU A 48 17.28 16.82 -1.11
N ASP A 49 17.45 15.90 -2.07
CA ASP A 49 16.38 15.01 -2.50
C ASP A 49 15.96 14.07 -1.38
N GLN A 50 16.93 13.53 -0.63
CA GLN A 50 16.64 12.66 0.50
C GLN A 50 15.86 13.41 1.59
N LEU A 51 16.22 14.67 1.87
CA LEU A 51 15.49 15.52 2.80
C LEU A 51 14.04 15.74 2.33
N LEU A 52 13.85 16.09 1.06
CA LEU A 52 12.52 16.31 0.48
C LEU A 52 11.67 15.03 0.53
N CYS A 53 12.26 13.88 0.19
CA CYS A 53 11.59 12.58 0.29
C CYS A 53 11.14 12.27 1.73
N ARG A 54 11.98 12.57 2.72
CA ARG A 54 11.62 12.43 4.15
C ARG A 54 10.49 13.37 4.58
N ILE A 55 10.50 14.60 4.10
CA ILE A 55 9.42 15.58 4.39
C ILE A 55 8.10 15.08 3.79
N GLU A 56 8.12 14.62 2.55
CA GLU A 56 6.95 14.07 1.87
C GLU A 56 6.41 12.83 2.59
N PHE A 57 7.29 11.90 2.98
CA PHE A 57 6.93 10.73 3.78
C PHE A 57 6.28 11.10 5.10
N LYS A 58 6.81 12.10 5.82
CA LYS A 58 6.20 12.61 7.07
C LYS A 58 4.84 13.26 6.86
N GLY A 59 4.59 13.80 5.68
CA GLY A 59 3.29 14.38 5.32
C GLY A 59 2.19 13.34 5.11
N MET A 60 2.53 12.04 5.07
CA MET A 60 1.59 10.95 4.81
C MET A 60 1.40 10.07 6.03
N ARG A 61 0.21 9.48 6.18
CA ARG A 61 -0.01 8.40 7.15
C ARG A 61 0.54 7.08 6.62
N HIS A 62 1.44 6.47 7.37
CA HIS A 62 1.91 5.10 7.14
C HIS A 62 2.05 4.38 8.49
N GLN A 63 1.15 3.44 8.76
CA GLN A 63 1.11 2.62 9.98
C GLN A 63 1.31 1.13 9.66
N GLY A 64 1.85 0.82 8.48
CA GLY A 64 2.06 -0.53 7.96
C GLY A 64 1.11 -0.90 6.81
N VAL A 65 1.18 -2.16 6.39
CA VAL A 65 0.49 -2.68 5.18
C VAL A 65 -1.03 -2.51 5.19
N TYR A 66 -1.66 -2.49 6.36
CA TYR A 66 -3.11 -2.29 6.51
C TYR A 66 -3.50 -0.86 6.88
N THR A 67 -2.67 0.13 6.56
CA THR A 67 -3.04 1.54 6.72
C THR A 67 -4.21 1.87 5.78
N PRO A 68 -5.41 2.20 6.30
CA PRO A 68 -6.54 2.47 5.44
C PRO A 68 -6.40 3.85 4.77
N PRO A 69 -6.86 3.99 3.52
CA PRO A 69 -6.97 5.30 2.89
C PRO A 69 -7.95 6.17 3.70
N GLY A 70 -7.59 7.44 3.87
CA GLY A 70 -8.39 8.44 4.56
C GLY A 70 -8.69 9.62 3.66
N ILE A 71 -9.35 10.65 4.17
CA ILE A 71 -9.47 11.94 3.46
C ILE A 71 -8.09 12.63 3.34
N ASP A 72 -7.19 12.30 4.26
CA ASP A 72 -5.79 12.68 4.24
C ASP A 72 -4.94 11.72 3.40
N ARG A 73 -3.71 12.13 3.06
CA ARG A 73 -2.79 11.31 2.26
C ARG A 73 -2.24 10.17 3.12
N ALA A 74 -2.50 8.94 2.67
CA ALA A 74 -1.95 7.72 3.24
C ALA A 74 -0.99 7.08 2.25
N LEU A 75 0.11 6.52 2.76
CA LEU A 75 1.04 5.74 1.97
C LEU A 75 0.69 4.26 2.10
N GLN A 76 0.29 3.66 0.99
CA GLN A 76 0.13 2.22 0.86
C GLN A 76 1.45 1.61 0.39
N TYR A 77 2.02 0.71 1.19
CA TYR A 77 3.25 0.00 0.84
C TYR A 77 3.16 -1.48 1.30
N PRO A 78 3.32 -2.45 0.37
CA PRO A 78 3.35 -2.25 -1.09
C PRO A 78 2.02 -1.66 -1.60
N GLY A 79 2.09 -0.80 -2.62
CA GLY A 79 0.91 -0.27 -3.31
C GLY A 79 0.24 -1.33 -4.18
N SER A 80 -0.91 -1.01 -4.79
CA SER A 80 -1.62 -1.93 -5.70
C SER A 80 -0.81 -2.40 -6.90
N LEU A 81 0.23 -1.64 -7.28
CA LEU A 81 1.18 -1.96 -8.34
C LEU A 81 2.52 -2.53 -7.80
N GLY A 82 2.64 -2.70 -6.48
CA GLY A 82 3.82 -3.22 -5.80
C GLY A 82 3.65 -4.66 -5.31
N GLY A 83 4.69 -5.18 -4.68
CA GLY A 83 4.77 -6.54 -4.17
C GLY A 83 5.02 -7.58 -5.27
N MET A 84 4.63 -8.82 -4.98
CA MET A 84 4.67 -9.92 -5.95
C MET A 84 3.58 -9.73 -7.00
N ASN A 85 3.97 -9.54 -8.26
CA ASN A 85 3.04 -9.28 -9.37
C ASN A 85 2.86 -10.52 -10.29
N TRP A 86 2.23 -10.30 -11.45
CA TRP A 86 1.91 -11.33 -12.46
C TRP A 86 3.11 -12.05 -13.12
N GLY A 87 4.36 -11.72 -12.74
CA GLY A 87 5.59 -12.33 -13.28
C GLY A 87 5.85 -13.79 -12.90
N SER A 88 5.01 -14.41 -12.05
CA SER A 88 5.18 -15.77 -11.52
C SER A 88 6.47 -15.95 -10.71
N VAL A 89 6.74 -17.19 -10.27
CA VAL A 89 7.95 -17.56 -9.53
C VAL A 89 8.62 -18.76 -10.19
N SER A 90 9.95 -18.83 -10.12
CA SER A 90 10.71 -20.04 -10.50
C SER A 90 11.45 -20.61 -9.30
N VAL A 91 11.52 -21.93 -9.21
CA VAL A 91 12.13 -22.65 -8.08
C VAL A 91 13.18 -23.62 -8.61
N ASP A 92 14.39 -23.52 -8.08
CA ASP A 92 15.46 -24.50 -8.25
C ASP A 92 15.49 -25.42 -7.02
N PRO A 93 14.95 -26.64 -7.12
CA PRO A 93 14.89 -27.56 -6.00
C PRO A 93 16.25 -28.16 -5.63
N ASN A 94 17.23 -28.18 -6.54
CA ASN A 94 18.55 -28.75 -6.26
C ASN A 94 19.37 -27.84 -5.34
N ASN A 95 19.18 -26.52 -5.49
CA ASN A 95 19.87 -25.50 -4.69
C ASN A 95 18.99 -24.86 -3.62
N ALA A 96 17.70 -25.25 -3.53
CA ALA A 96 16.71 -24.67 -2.63
C ALA A 96 16.56 -23.14 -2.79
N ILE A 97 16.62 -22.65 -4.04
CA ILE A 97 16.50 -21.22 -4.37
C ILE A 97 15.17 -20.96 -5.06
N MET A 98 14.50 -19.89 -4.67
CA MET A 98 13.30 -19.39 -5.32
C MET A 98 13.55 -17.98 -5.83
N PHE A 99 13.21 -17.74 -7.10
CA PHE A 99 13.27 -16.44 -7.74
C PHE A 99 11.87 -15.86 -7.85
N VAL A 100 11.70 -14.65 -7.33
CA VAL A 100 10.42 -13.96 -7.25
C VAL A 100 10.58 -12.56 -7.83
N ASN A 101 9.64 -12.15 -8.68
CA ASN A 101 9.52 -10.74 -9.04
C ASN A 101 8.81 -9.98 -7.91
N ASP A 102 9.52 -9.08 -7.24
CA ASP A 102 8.99 -8.22 -6.18
C ASP A 102 9.21 -6.75 -6.55
N MET A 103 8.12 -5.99 -6.72
CA MET A 103 8.16 -4.57 -7.03
C MET A 103 8.01 -3.72 -5.76
N ARG A 104 9.06 -3.03 -5.36
CA ARG A 104 9.04 -2.13 -4.19
C ARG A 104 8.49 -0.76 -4.55
N LEU A 105 7.18 -0.72 -4.80
CA LEU A 105 6.47 0.50 -5.19
C LEU A 105 5.40 0.83 -4.15
N GLY A 106 5.46 2.03 -3.58
CA GLY A 106 4.41 2.60 -2.75
C GLY A 106 3.44 3.43 -3.58
N LEU A 107 2.21 3.59 -3.09
CA LEU A 107 1.22 4.50 -3.66
C LEU A 107 0.72 5.46 -2.58
N ALA A 108 0.84 6.75 -2.85
CA ALA A 108 0.20 7.78 -2.04
C ALA A 108 -1.26 7.89 -2.48
N ASN A 109 -2.20 7.65 -1.56
CA ASN A 109 -3.62 7.68 -1.85
C ASN A 109 -4.41 8.51 -0.83
N SER A 110 -5.53 9.04 -1.27
CA SER A 110 -6.50 9.75 -0.43
C SER A 110 -7.91 9.53 -0.97
N MET A 111 -8.92 9.75 -0.15
CA MET A 111 -10.31 9.57 -0.52
C MET A 111 -10.96 10.91 -0.81
N VAL A 112 -11.61 10.99 -1.96
CA VAL A 112 -12.25 12.18 -2.49
C VAL A 112 -13.76 11.92 -2.55
N PRO A 113 -14.61 12.83 -2.03
CA PRO A 113 -16.06 12.70 -2.17
C PRO A 113 -16.46 12.52 -3.64
N ARG A 114 -17.42 11.63 -3.91
CA ARG A 114 -17.82 11.27 -5.28
C ARG A 114 -18.28 12.48 -6.10
N SER A 115 -18.85 13.49 -5.45
CA SER A 115 -19.28 14.75 -6.06
C SER A 115 -18.13 15.60 -6.61
N LYS A 116 -16.89 15.36 -6.17
CA LYS A 116 -15.68 16.07 -6.61
C LYS A 116 -14.88 15.31 -7.68
N VAL A 117 -15.35 14.14 -8.11
CA VAL A 117 -14.68 13.35 -9.15
C VAL A 117 -15.06 13.90 -10.53
N PRO A 118 -14.10 14.30 -11.38
CA PRO A 118 -14.37 14.82 -12.72
C PRO A 118 -15.15 13.82 -13.59
N THR A 119 -16.06 14.33 -14.41
CA THR A 119 -16.78 13.54 -15.42
C THR A 119 -15.79 12.98 -16.44
N GLY A 120 -15.74 11.65 -16.60
CA GLY A 120 -14.82 10.97 -17.52
C GLY A 120 -13.53 10.45 -16.90
N ALA A 121 -13.34 10.56 -15.58
CA ALA A 121 -12.22 9.92 -14.90
C ALA A 121 -12.28 8.39 -15.07
N SER A 122 -11.19 7.78 -15.58
CA SER A 122 -11.04 6.32 -15.69
C SER A 122 -10.09 5.80 -14.61
N GLY A 123 -10.46 4.68 -13.98
CA GLY A 123 -9.77 4.13 -12.80
C GLY A 123 -8.91 2.90 -13.10
N ILE A 124 -8.40 2.74 -14.32
CA ILE A 124 -7.82 1.47 -14.77
C ILE A 124 -6.50 1.09 -14.06
N GLU A 125 -5.74 2.05 -13.53
CA GLU A 125 -4.48 1.76 -12.79
C GLU A 125 -4.34 2.54 -11.46
N MET A 126 -5.04 3.67 -11.32
CA MET A 126 -4.90 4.63 -10.20
C MET A 126 -6.23 4.95 -9.51
N GLY A 127 -7.18 4.01 -9.62
CA GLY A 127 -8.21 3.81 -8.62
C GLY A 127 -9.18 4.96 -8.37
N SER A 128 -9.78 5.60 -9.38
CA SER A 128 -11.15 6.13 -9.19
C SER A 128 -12.13 4.95 -9.10
N GLY A 129 -11.89 4.02 -8.17
CA GLY A 129 -12.76 2.90 -7.86
C GLY A 129 -14.07 3.45 -7.33
N SER A 130 -15.16 3.09 -7.99
CA SER A 130 -16.51 3.48 -7.64
C SER A 130 -17.02 2.64 -6.48
N ASP A 131 -16.46 2.84 -5.28
CA ASP A 131 -17.18 2.44 -4.08
C ASP A 131 -18.09 3.60 -3.65
N GLY A 132 -19.19 3.29 -2.99
CA GLY A 132 -20.22 4.27 -2.67
C GLY A 132 -19.64 5.53 -1.99
N ARG A 133 -20.18 6.71 -2.32
CA ARG A 133 -19.89 8.03 -1.71
C ARG A 133 -18.46 8.60 -1.87
N TYR A 134 -17.41 7.80 -2.01
CA TYR A 134 -16.03 8.27 -2.17
C TYR A 134 -15.30 7.56 -3.32
N ALA A 135 -14.35 8.25 -3.95
CA ALA A 135 -13.40 7.65 -4.89
C ALA A 135 -11.98 7.79 -4.33
N VAL A 136 -11.11 6.83 -4.62
CA VAL A 136 -9.69 6.94 -4.28
C VAL A 136 -9.00 7.83 -5.31
N ARG A 137 -8.14 8.71 -4.83
CA ARG A 137 -7.22 9.51 -5.63
C ARG A 137 -5.82 9.02 -5.30
N CYS A 138 -5.14 8.48 -6.29
CA CYS A 138 -3.71 8.18 -6.20
C CYS A 138 -2.93 9.37 -6.77
N ASP A 139 -2.01 9.92 -5.98
CA ASP A 139 -1.07 10.93 -6.43
C ASP A 139 0.23 10.25 -6.89
N PRO A 140 0.89 10.74 -7.96
CA PRO A 140 2.19 10.23 -8.40
C PRO A 140 3.32 10.54 -7.41
#